data_AF-A0A9P1API5-F1
#
_entry.id   AF-A0A9P1API5-F1
#
_cell.length_a   1.000
_cell.length_b   1.000
_cell.length_c   1.000
_cell.angle_alpha   90.00
_cell.angle_beta   90.00
_cell.angle_gamma   90.00
#
_symmetry.space_group_name_H-M   'P 1'
#
loop_
_entity.id
_entity.type
_entity.pdbx_description
1 polymer ?
#
loop_
_entity_poly.entity_id
_entity_poly.type
_entity_poly.pdbx_seq_one_letter_code
_entity_poly.pdbx_strand_id
1 'polypeptide(L)'
;MGFKRLSGLFSIAVDEVFEKAAGHRNAFVVVRPPGHHASASQSSGFCILNNAALAAKRAQKEHNAKRVLILDWDVHHGNGTQEIFYDDESVMYMSIHRHDKGTFYPIGEPKDYSDVGEDAGEGTSVNVPFSGATMGDAEYQIAFQRIILPVAYQFNPDFVIISAGFDAATDDPLGDYKVTPETYALMTYQLSALASGRVLTVLEGGYNLTSISNSAVAVCEVLKTRGMLRRLTAEKEQFASLQKKIVASCIKTIREVCAEQQKYWSILKGFQVVPADHGLNEMVSDQKPTSSDATSDTDSFPAYSVVPLMTCPHLEQVTELPKQGIDSKTECSSCRQKAEVWTCLTCWKYNCGRFVNQDAVKHFEETSHPMALSMADLSVWCYPCESYVHNPVLIPAKSSAHESKFGEQMPK
;
A
#
# COMPACT_ATOMS: atom_id res chain seq x y z
N MET A 1 -30.48 -21.65 1.12
CA MET A 1 -29.37 -22.53 0.69
C MET A 1 -28.14 -21.74 0.20
N GLY A 2 -28.30 -20.54 -0.39
CA GLY A 2 -27.19 -19.71 -0.90
C GLY A 2 -26.26 -19.10 0.17
N PHE A 3 -26.80 -18.47 1.23
CA PHE A 3 -25.97 -17.77 2.23
C PHE A 3 -24.99 -18.67 3.00
N LYS A 4 -25.38 -19.91 3.34
CA LYS A 4 -24.47 -20.89 3.97
C LYS A 4 -23.31 -21.31 3.06
N ARG A 5 -23.52 -21.28 1.74
CA ARG A 5 -22.45 -21.56 0.76
C ARG A 5 -21.49 -20.38 0.65
N LEU A 6 -22.01 -19.15 0.69
CA LEU A 6 -21.20 -17.92 0.64
C LEU A 6 -20.31 -17.79 1.88
N SER A 7 -20.86 -17.98 3.09
CA SER A 7 -20.05 -17.98 4.33
C SER A 7 -19.04 -19.13 4.39
N GLY A 8 -19.41 -20.29 3.83
CA GLY A 8 -18.53 -21.46 3.72
C GLY A 8 -17.33 -21.22 2.81
N LEU A 9 -17.49 -20.44 1.74
CA LEU A 9 -16.41 -20.08 0.81
C LEU A 9 -15.29 -19.31 1.51
N PHE A 10 -15.63 -18.28 2.29
CA PHE A 10 -14.62 -17.51 3.03
C PHE A 10 -13.96 -18.32 4.14
N SER A 11 -14.69 -19.25 4.75
CA SER A 11 -14.11 -20.17 5.72
C SER A 11 -13.02 -21.02 5.08
N ILE A 12 -13.34 -21.66 3.94
CA ILE A 12 -12.39 -22.49 3.19
C ILE A 12 -11.18 -21.67 2.73
N ALA A 13 -11.40 -20.50 2.12
CA ALA A 13 -10.32 -19.68 1.59
C ALA A 13 -9.37 -19.17 2.70
N VAL A 14 -9.90 -18.78 3.86
CA VAL A 14 -9.08 -18.41 5.01
C VAL A 14 -8.29 -19.61 5.53
N ASP A 15 -8.93 -20.76 5.68
CA ASP A 15 -8.28 -21.97 6.17
C ASP A 15 -7.11 -22.37 5.25
N GLU A 16 -7.31 -22.37 3.92
CA GLU A 16 -6.26 -22.67 2.95
C GLU A 16 -5.09 -21.69 3.01
N VAL A 17 -5.35 -20.38 3.24
CA VAL A 17 -4.29 -19.36 3.35
C VAL A 17 -3.41 -19.55 4.60
N PHE A 18 -4.00 -20.03 5.70
CA PHE A 18 -3.28 -20.22 6.96
C PHE A 18 -2.59 -21.59 7.06
N GLU A 19 -3.17 -22.63 6.48
CA GLU A 19 -2.64 -23.99 6.57
C GLU A 19 -1.44 -24.22 5.65
N LYS A 20 -0.23 -24.29 6.24
CA LYS A 20 1.03 -24.51 5.50
C LYS A 20 1.03 -25.75 4.59
N ALA A 21 0.23 -26.77 4.92
CA ALA A 21 0.10 -27.98 4.11
C ALA A 21 -0.55 -27.72 2.74
N ALA A 22 -1.33 -26.65 2.61
CA ALA A 22 -1.96 -26.25 1.35
C ALA A 22 -0.95 -25.67 0.34
N GLY A 23 0.26 -25.27 0.77
CA GLY A 23 1.28 -24.68 -0.10
C GLY A 23 0.96 -23.26 -0.60
N HIS A 24 -0.29 -22.82 -0.49
CA HIS A 24 -0.75 -21.50 -0.90
C HIS A 24 -0.87 -20.59 0.32
N ARG A 25 -0.21 -19.44 0.29
CA ARG A 25 -0.40 -18.41 1.33
C ARG A 25 -1.32 -17.30 0.87
N ASN A 26 -1.91 -17.40 -0.31
CA ASN A 26 -2.80 -16.37 -0.80
C ASN A 26 -3.92 -16.98 -1.62
N ALA A 27 -5.01 -16.22 -1.75
CA ALA A 27 -6.17 -16.62 -2.53
C ALA A 27 -6.88 -15.39 -3.10
N PHE A 28 -7.49 -15.55 -4.27
CA PHE A 28 -8.45 -14.61 -4.84
C PHE A 28 -9.83 -15.26 -4.84
N VAL A 29 -10.79 -14.65 -4.16
CA VAL A 29 -12.18 -15.13 -4.09
C VAL A 29 -13.03 -14.32 -5.08
N VAL A 30 -13.35 -14.96 -6.20
CA VAL A 30 -14.26 -14.38 -7.21
C VAL A 30 -15.70 -14.61 -6.75
N VAL A 31 -16.34 -13.56 -6.25
CA VAL A 31 -17.62 -13.65 -5.56
C VAL A 31 -18.58 -12.54 -5.97
N ARG A 32 -19.89 -12.83 -5.90
CA ARG A 32 -20.99 -11.87 -5.91
C ARG A 32 -22.11 -12.41 -4.98
N PRO A 33 -22.92 -11.54 -4.33
CA PRO A 33 -22.81 -10.08 -4.30
C PRO A 33 -21.55 -9.58 -3.55
N PRO A 34 -21.18 -8.29 -3.69
CA PRO A 34 -20.18 -7.66 -2.82
C PRO A 34 -20.62 -7.66 -1.34
N GLY A 35 -19.76 -7.20 -0.44
CA GLY A 35 -19.99 -7.21 0.99
C GLY A 35 -19.62 -5.94 1.77
N HIS A 36 -18.73 -5.08 1.29
CA HIS A 36 -18.13 -4.03 2.13
C HIS A 36 -19.10 -2.94 2.65
N HIS A 37 -20.27 -2.76 2.03
CA HIS A 37 -21.33 -1.85 2.52
C HIS A 37 -22.30 -2.49 3.51
N ALA A 38 -22.27 -3.82 3.69
CA ALA A 38 -23.13 -4.48 4.66
C ALA A 38 -22.56 -4.28 6.07
N SER A 39 -23.35 -3.70 6.97
CA SER A 39 -23.01 -3.58 8.39
C SER A 39 -23.47 -4.81 9.18
N ALA A 40 -23.28 -4.80 10.51
CA ALA A 40 -23.72 -5.89 11.37
C ALA A 40 -25.24 -6.12 11.33
N SER A 41 -26.02 -5.08 11.06
CA SER A 41 -27.49 -5.11 11.10
C SER A 41 -28.19 -4.67 9.82
N GLN A 42 -27.46 -4.21 8.79
CA GLN A 42 -28.07 -3.66 7.59
C GLN A 42 -27.35 -4.06 6.30
N SER A 43 -28.11 -4.46 5.27
CA SER A 43 -27.65 -4.57 3.89
C SER A 43 -27.73 -3.22 3.19
N SER A 44 -26.73 -2.85 2.40
CA SER A 44 -26.68 -1.60 1.62
C SER A 44 -25.78 -1.79 0.39
N GLY A 45 -25.89 -0.93 -0.63
CA GLY A 45 -24.93 -0.91 -1.75
C GLY A 45 -24.74 -2.26 -2.46
N PHE A 46 -25.84 -2.97 -2.72
CA PHE A 46 -25.86 -4.35 -3.24
C PHE A 46 -25.25 -5.43 -2.32
N CYS A 47 -24.70 -5.04 -1.17
CA CYS A 47 -24.06 -5.91 -0.19
C CYS A 47 -25.09 -6.49 0.78
N ILE A 48 -25.08 -7.82 0.93
CA ILE A 48 -26.00 -8.52 1.84
C ILE A 48 -25.28 -9.07 3.07
N LEU A 49 -24.05 -9.53 2.91
CA LEU A 49 -23.18 -10.01 3.99
C LEU A 49 -21.81 -9.37 3.81
N ASN A 50 -21.14 -9.03 4.91
CA ASN A 50 -19.80 -8.46 4.85
C ASN A 50 -18.74 -9.56 4.72
N ASN A 51 -18.31 -9.80 3.48
CA ASN A 51 -17.38 -10.86 3.11
C ASN A 51 -16.02 -10.73 3.82
N ALA A 52 -15.43 -9.53 3.81
CA ALA A 52 -14.16 -9.24 4.47
C ALA A 52 -14.27 -9.41 5.99
N ALA A 53 -15.35 -8.95 6.61
CA ALA A 53 -15.57 -9.12 8.04
C ALA A 53 -15.73 -10.60 8.43
N LEU A 54 -16.43 -11.40 7.63
CA LEU A 54 -16.55 -12.85 7.84
C LEU A 54 -15.18 -13.52 7.79
N ALA A 55 -14.33 -13.16 6.82
CA ALA A 55 -12.98 -13.68 6.69
C ALA A 55 -12.09 -13.27 7.88
N ALA A 56 -12.16 -12.02 8.32
CA ALA A 56 -11.42 -11.52 9.49
C ALA A 56 -11.81 -12.27 10.77
N LYS A 57 -13.11 -12.40 11.06
CA LYS A 57 -13.59 -13.11 12.24
C LYS A 57 -13.25 -14.61 12.20
N ARG A 58 -13.24 -15.25 11.00
CA ARG A 58 -12.75 -16.64 10.84
C ARG A 58 -11.27 -16.75 11.20
N ALA A 59 -10.42 -15.87 10.66
CA ALA A 59 -8.99 -15.86 10.92
C ALA A 59 -8.66 -15.66 12.40
N GLN A 60 -9.37 -14.75 13.08
CA GLN A 60 -9.24 -14.54 14.52
C GLN A 60 -9.64 -15.78 15.31
N LYS A 61 -10.82 -16.34 15.03
CA LYS A 61 -11.41 -17.43 15.83
C LYS A 61 -10.67 -18.76 15.68
N GLU A 62 -10.26 -19.11 14.47
CA GLU A 62 -9.80 -20.48 14.15
C GLU A 62 -8.30 -20.55 13.94
N HIS A 63 -7.68 -19.43 13.55
CA HIS A 63 -6.23 -19.35 13.27
C HIS A 63 -5.48 -18.41 14.22
N ASN A 64 -6.17 -17.87 15.23
CA ASN A 64 -5.60 -16.99 16.26
C ASN A 64 -4.83 -15.80 15.67
N ALA A 65 -5.31 -15.26 14.55
CA ALA A 65 -4.78 -14.04 13.96
C ALA A 65 -5.08 -12.88 14.92
N LYS A 66 -4.05 -12.29 15.53
CA LYS A 66 -4.22 -11.24 16.55
C LYS A 66 -4.35 -9.85 15.94
N ARG A 67 -3.83 -9.66 14.73
CA ARG A 67 -3.89 -8.41 13.98
C ARG A 67 -4.31 -8.72 12.55
N VAL A 68 -5.47 -8.24 12.13
CA VAL A 68 -5.96 -8.40 10.75
C VAL A 68 -5.99 -7.02 10.08
N LEU A 69 -5.37 -6.90 8.92
CA LEU A 69 -5.48 -5.70 8.09
C LEU A 69 -6.54 -5.97 7.02
N ILE A 70 -7.56 -5.12 6.93
CA ILE A 70 -8.48 -5.05 5.82
C ILE A 70 -8.16 -3.77 5.04
N LEU A 71 -7.61 -3.90 3.84
CA LEU A 71 -7.47 -2.79 2.92
C LEU A 71 -8.58 -2.83 1.89
N ASP A 72 -9.31 -1.73 1.78
CA ASP A 72 -10.39 -1.52 0.84
C ASP A 72 -9.96 -0.51 -0.22
N TRP A 73 -9.85 -0.97 -1.47
CA TRP A 73 -9.51 -0.11 -2.61
C TRP A 73 -10.68 0.06 -3.58
N ASP A 74 -11.86 -0.47 -3.26
CA ASP A 74 -13.08 -0.14 -3.99
C ASP A 74 -13.26 1.37 -3.99
N VAL A 75 -13.76 1.94 -5.09
CA VAL A 75 -13.87 3.39 -5.21
C VAL A 75 -14.85 3.97 -4.19
N HIS A 76 -15.76 3.15 -3.66
CA HIS A 76 -16.69 3.52 -2.61
C HIS A 76 -16.13 3.14 -1.23
N HIS A 77 -16.44 3.97 -0.22
CA HIS A 77 -16.09 3.64 1.15
C HIS A 77 -16.85 2.39 1.62
N GLY A 78 -16.13 1.40 2.16
CA GLY A 78 -16.69 0.21 2.79
C GLY A 78 -17.24 0.49 4.19
N ASN A 79 -18.27 1.33 4.25
CA ASN A 79 -18.88 1.83 5.49
C ASN A 79 -19.33 0.72 6.44
N GLY A 80 -19.86 -0.37 5.92
CA GLY A 80 -20.24 -1.53 6.71
C GLY A 80 -19.05 -2.22 7.36
N THR A 81 -17.93 -2.35 6.65
CA THR A 81 -16.69 -2.91 7.20
C THR A 81 -16.13 -2.01 8.30
N GLN A 82 -16.08 -0.69 8.07
CA GLN A 82 -15.63 0.25 9.09
C GLN A 82 -16.50 0.18 10.35
N GLU A 83 -17.83 0.16 10.22
CA GLU A 83 -18.77 0.08 11.35
C GLU A 83 -18.56 -1.20 12.18
N ILE A 84 -18.35 -2.35 11.54
CA ILE A 84 -18.21 -3.65 12.24
C ILE A 84 -16.97 -3.70 13.15
N PHE A 85 -15.92 -2.93 12.83
CA PHE A 85 -14.63 -2.98 13.52
C PHE A 85 -14.23 -1.64 14.14
N TYR A 86 -15.17 -0.69 14.26
CA TYR A 86 -14.85 0.69 14.62
C TYR A 86 -14.24 0.83 16.03
N ASP A 87 -14.60 -0.08 16.94
CA ASP A 87 -14.11 -0.20 18.32
C ASP A 87 -13.08 -1.33 18.53
N ASP A 88 -12.67 -2.03 17.46
CA ASP A 88 -11.85 -3.25 17.53
C ASP A 88 -10.36 -2.96 17.20
N GLU A 89 -9.51 -2.87 18.23
CA GLU A 89 -8.06 -2.62 18.06
C GLU A 89 -7.32 -3.73 17.29
N SER A 90 -7.92 -4.92 17.21
CA SER A 90 -7.30 -6.10 16.60
C SER A 90 -7.52 -6.17 15.08
N VAL A 91 -8.38 -5.31 14.54
CA VAL A 91 -8.65 -5.21 13.10
C VAL A 91 -8.42 -3.78 12.64
N MET A 92 -7.47 -3.62 11.72
CA MET A 92 -7.21 -2.36 11.07
C MET A 92 -7.97 -2.29 9.75
N TYR A 93 -8.86 -1.31 9.62
CA TYR A 93 -9.54 -1.00 8.37
C TYR A 93 -8.87 0.21 7.72
N MET A 94 -8.44 0.06 6.48
CA MET A 94 -7.97 1.18 5.67
C MET A 94 -8.78 1.26 4.38
N SER A 95 -9.18 2.47 3.98
CA SER A 95 -9.93 2.67 2.74
C SER A 95 -9.32 3.79 1.90
N ILE A 96 -9.15 3.55 0.61
CA ILE A 96 -8.90 4.58 -0.40
C ILE A 96 -10.15 4.68 -1.26
N HIS A 97 -10.86 5.81 -1.18
CA HIS A 97 -12.15 5.95 -1.84
C HIS A 97 -12.35 7.36 -2.37
N ARG A 98 -13.23 7.47 -3.36
CA ARG A 98 -13.80 8.74 -3.78
C ARG A 98 -14.81 9.19 -2.73
N HIS A 99 -14.67 10.42 -2.29
CA HIS A 99 -15.49 10.99 -1.23
C HIS A 99 -16.28 12.20 -1.71
N ASP A 100 -15.63 13.07 -2.51
CA ASP A 100 -16.19 14.35 -2.97
C ASP A 100 -16.90 15.12 -1.86
N LYS A 101 -16.23 15.25 -0.71
CA LYS A 101 -16.74 15.94 0.49
C LYS A 101 -18.09 15.37 0.96
N GLY A 102 -18.23 14.04 0.93
CA GLY A 102 -19.43 13.30 1.37
C GLY A 102 -20.58 13.30 0.36
N THR A 103 -20.34 13.75 -0.88
CA THR A 103 -21.36 13.76 -1.95
C THR A 103 -21.28 12.56 -2.89
N PHE A 104 -20.21 11.76 -2.80
CA PHE A 104 -20.12 10.47 -3.48
C PHE A 104 -20.69 9.36 -2.59
N TYR A 105 -21.15 8.26 -3.19
CA TYR A 105 -21.75 7.15 -2.44
C TYR A 105 -20.71 6.48 -1.50
N PRO A 106 -21.03 6.17 -0.23
CA PRO A 106 -22.34 6.26 0.44
C PRO A 106 -22.67 7.68 0.96
N ILE A 107 -23.61 8.36 0.29
CA ILE A 107 -23.96 9.77 0.55
C ILE A 107 -24.56 9.92 1.95
N GLY A 108 -24.14 10.95 2.68
CA GLY A 108 -24.69 11.31 3.99
C GLY A 108 -23.96 10.68 5.17
N GLU A 109 -22.88 9.94 4.92
CA GLU A 109 -21.96 9.48 5.95
C GLU A 109 -20.65 10.29 5.88
N PRO A 110 -20.10 10.80 7.01
CA PRO A 110 -18.89 11.61 6.98
C PRO A 110 -17.71 10.87 6.37
N LYS A 111 -17.42 9.64 6.84
CA LYS A 111 -16.36 8.70 6.38
C LYS A 111 -15.09 9.40 5.88
N ASP A 112 -14.71 10.45 6.59
CA ASP A 112 -13.64 11.36 6.26
C ASP A 112 -12.36 10.90 6.97
N TYR A 113 -11.25 11.59 6.74
CA TYR A 113 -9.97 11.27 7.36
C TYR A 113 -9.99 11.41 8.90
N SER A 114 -10.98 12.12 9.44
CA SER A 114 -11.20 12.30 10.87
C SER A 114 -11.97 11.16 11.55
N ASP A 115 -12.55 10.23 10.78
CA ASP A 115 -13.20 9.03 11.29
C ASP A 115 -12.18 7.92 11.59
N VAL A 116 -11.58 8.00 12.77
CA VAL A 116 -10.37 7.22 13.14
C VAL A 116 -10.62 5.96 13.97
N GLY A 117 -11.88 5.66 14.30
CA GLY A 117 -12.25 4.60 15.25
C GLY A 117 -12.70 5.20 16.58
N GLU A 118 -13.14 4.35 17.50
CA GLU A 118 -13.57 4.74 18.84
C GLU A 118 -13.07 3.75 19.90
N ASP A 119 -13.09 4.17 21.17
CA ASP A 119 -12.68 3.35 22.30
C ASP A 119 -11.29 2.70 22.10
N ALA A 120 -11.21 1.36 22.13
CA ALA A 120 -9.96 0.65 21.90
C ALA A 120 -9.50 0.72 20.42
N GLY A 121 -10.43 0.90 19.48
CA GLY A 121 -10.18 0.99 18.05
C GLY A 121 -9.69 2.36 17.57
N GLU A 122 -9.51 3.36 18.44
CA GLU A 122 -8.96 4.66 18.02
C GLU A 122 -7.61 4.50 17.29
N GLY A 123 -7.56 4.99 16.05
CA GLY A 123 -6.42 4.89 15.14
C GLY A 123 -6.43 3.66 14.23
N THR A 124 -7.30 2.67 14.43
CA THR A 124 -7.37 1.47 13.55
C THR A 124 -8.31 1.63 12.36
N SER A 125 -9.02 2.76 12.23
CA SER A 125 -9.70 3.20 11.00
C SER A 125 -8.89 4.28 10.30
N VAL A 126 -8.45 4.01 9.06
CA VAL A 126 -7.66 4.95 8.23
C VAL A 126 -8.36 5.21 6.90
N ASN A 127 -9.02 6.34 6.80
CA ASN A 127 -9.69 6.77 5.58
C ASN A 127 -8.80 7.71 4.76
N VAL A 128 -8.69 7.44 3.45
CA VAL A 128 -8.09 8.32 2.44
C VAL A 128 -9.20 8.82 1.49
N PRO A 129 -9.91 9.89 1.87
CA PRO A 129 -11.13 10.35 1.21
C PRO A 129 -10.81 11.34 0.07
N PHE A 130 -10.51 10.82 -1.11
CA PHE A 130 -10.18 11.68 -2.24
C PHE A 130 -11.39 12.53 -2.69
N SER A 131 -11.15 13.82 -2.87
CA SER A 131 -12.17 14.78 -3.32
C SER A 131 -11.66 15.63 -4.48
N GLY A 132 -12.56 16.00 -5.39
CA GLY A 132 -12.28 16.98 -6.44
C GLY A 132 -11.88 16.34 -7.76
N ALA A 133 -10.59 16.39 -8.11
CA ALA A 133 -10.12 15.88 -9.40
C ALA A 133 -10.17 14.34 -9.47
N THR A 134 -10.31 13.82 -10.69
CA THR A 134 -10.12 12.40 -11.02
C THR A 134 -8.73 11.91 -10.57
N MET A 135 -8.71 10.83 -9.80
CA MET A 135 -7.47 10.18 -9.35
C MET A 135 -7.05 9.08 -10.32
N GLY A 136 -5.74 8.79 -10.40
CA GLY A 136 -5.20 7.67 -11.16
C GLY A 136 -4.05 6.98 -10.46
N ASP A 137 -3.22 6.31 -11.24
CA ASP A 137 -2.10 5.49 -10.74
C ASP A 137 -1.19 6.23 -9.75
N ALA A 138 -0.81 7.48 -10.08
CA ALA A 138 0.15 8.24 -9.28
C ALA A 138 -0.42 8.58 -7.90
N GLU A 139 -1.68 8.98 -7.84
CA GLU A 139 -2.39 9.32 -6.61
C GLU A 139 -2.57 8.10 -5.70
N TYR A 140 -2.99 6.96 -6.25
CA TYR A 140 -3.11 5.71 -5.51
C TYR A 140 -1.74 5.24 -4.97
N GLN A 141 -0.68 5.33 -5.78
CA GLN A 141 0.66 4.96 -5.34
C GLN A 141 1.20 5.86 -4.24
N ILE A 142 0.88 7.15 -4.26
CA ILE A 142 1.29 8.06 -3.18
C ILE A 142 0.49 7.81 -1.91
N ALA A 143 -0.82 7.56 -1.99
CA ALA A 143 -1.58 7.10 -0.83
C ALA A 143 -0.97 5.85 -0.22
N PHE A 144 -0.57 4.89 -1.06
CA PHE A 144 0.10 3.68 -0.59
C PHE A 144 1.42 3.96 0.13
N GLN A 145 2.31 4.72 -0.49
CA GLN A 145 3.66 4.94 0.03
C GLN A 145 3.70 5.87 1.24
N ARG A 146 2.77 6.82 1.32
CA ARG A 146 2.77 7.86 2.35
C ARG A 146 1.89 7.51 3.55
N ILE A 147 0.87 6.67 3.36
CA ILE A 147 -0.11 6.34 4.40
C ILE A 147 -0.22 4.83 4.59
N ILE A 148 -0.71 4.10 3.56
CA ILE A 148 -1.15 2.71 3.72
C ILE A 148 0.00 1.80 4.16
N LEU A 149 1.10 1.77 3.41
CA LEU A 149 2.22 0.89 3.70
C LEU A 149 2.90 1.26 5.03
N PRO A 150 3.25 2.53 5.32
CA PRO A 150 3.78 2.89 6.63
C PRO A 150 2.91 2.39 7.78
N VAL A 151 1.61 2.72 7.79
CA VAL A 151 0.72 2.31 8.87
C VAL A 151 0.59 0.79 8.93
N ALA A 152 0.45 0.10 7.80
CA ALA A 152 0.33 -1.35 7.74
C ALA A 152 1.60 -2.07 8.25
N TYR A 153 2.79 -1.55 7.93
CA TYR A 153 4.06 -2.07 8.45
C TYR A 153 4.20 -1.86 9.95
N GLN A 154 3.80 -0.69 10.48
CA GLN A 154 3.81 -0.44 11.92
C GLN A 154 2.79 -1.33 12.65
N PHE A 155 1.61 -1.54 12.07
CA PHE A 155 0.59 -2.46 12.60
C PHE A 155 1.05 -3.93 12.56
N ASN A 156 1.87 -4.29 11.57
CA ASN A 156 2.47 -5.61 11.41
C ASN A 156 1.41 -6.74 11.46
N PRO A 157 0.48 -6.81 10.49
CA PRO A 157 -0.65 -7.74 10.54
C PRO A 157 -0.21 -9.21 10.44
N ASP A 158 -0.99 -10.07 11.07
CA ASP A 158 -0.88 -11.53 10.94
C ASP A 158 -1.61 -12.04 9.68
N PHE A 159 -2.55 -11.26 9.13
CA PHE A 159 -3.34 -11.56 7.94
C PHE A 159 -3.76 -10.29 7.21
N VAL A 160 -3.73 -10.29 5.88
CA VAL A 160 -4.21 -9.20 5.04
C VAL A 160 -5.41 -9.66 4.24
N ILE A 161 -6.49 -8.88 4.29
CA ILE A 161 -7.67 -9.02 3.44
C ILE A 161 -7.71 -7.78 2.53
N ILE A 162 -7.91 -8.00 1.24
CA ILE A 162 -8.10 -6.93 0.26
C ILE A 162 -9.55 -6.98 -0.19
N SER A 163 -10.34 -5.98 0.20
CA SER A 163 -11.67 -5.72 -0.37
C SER A 163 -11.46 -5.09 -1.74
N ALA A 164 -11.54 -5.91 -2.78
CA ALA A 164 -11.05 -5.59 -4.11
C ALA A 164 -12.18 -5.22 -5.07
N GLY A 165 -12.63 -3.97 -5.00
CA GLY A 165 -13.40 -3.34 -6.06
C GLY A 165 -12.50 -2.92 -7.22
N PHE A 166 -13.02 -2.97 -8.44
CA PHE A 166 -12.29 -2.50 -9.63
C PHE A 166 -13.02 -1.35 -10.33
N ASP A 167 -13.87 -0.62 -9.60
CA ASP A 167 -14.62 0.53 -10.09
C ASP A 167 -13.84 1.85 -10.05
N ALA A 168 -12.68 1.90 -9.38
CA ALA A 168 -11.72 3.00 -9.59
C ALA A 168 -10.93 2.85 -10.91
N ALA A 169 -11.11 1.73 -11.62
CA ALA A 169 -10.39 1.46 -12.85
C ALA A 169 -10.86 2.37 -14.00
N THR A 170 -9.95 2.60 -14.95
CA THR A 170 -10.27 3.32 -16.20
C THR A 170 -11.49 2.67 -16.89
N ASP A 171 -12.37 3.51 -17.43
CA ASP A 171 -13.61 3.14 -18.13
C ASP A 171 -14.71 2.50 -17.26
N ASP A 172 -14.55 2.47 -15.93
CA ASP A 172 -15.68 2.12 -15.06
C ASP A 172 -16.76 3.23 -15.11
N PRO A 173 -18.04 2.88 -15.30
CA PRO A 173 -19.10 3.87 -15.46
C PRO A 173 -19.48 4.60 -14.16
N LEU A 174 -19.06 4.12 -12.98
CA LEU A 174 -19.50 4.67 -11.69
C LEU A 174 -18.37 5.39 -10.92
N GLY A 175 -17.12 4.90 -10.97
CA GLY A 175 -16.05 5.48 -10.16
C GLY A 175 -15.46 6.80 -10.67
N ASP A 176 -15.41 7.01 -11.99
CA ASP A 176 -14.80 8.19 -12.66
C ASP A 176 -13.31 8.42 -12.33
N TYR A 177 -12.61 7.35 -11.95
CA TYR A 177 -11.16 7.30 -11.73
C TYR A 177 -10.42 6.58 -12.86
N LYS A 178 -9.09 6.68 -12.88
CA LYS A 178 -8.23 6.20 -13.96
C LYS A 178 -7.12 5.28 -13.44
N VAL A 179 -7.46 4.37 -12.55
CA VAL A 179 -6.54 3.36 -12.05
C VAL A 179 -6.37 2.27 -13.10
N THR A 180 -5.13 1.86 -13.35
CA THR A 180 -4.81 0.80 -14.32
C THR A 180 -4.70 -0.57 -13.64
N PRO A 181 -4.92 -1.68 -14.38
CA PRO A 181 -4.64 -3.03 -13.90
C PRO A 181 -3.24 -3.19 -13.27
N GLU A 182 -2.26 -2.47 -13.80
CA GLU A 182 -0.86 -2.46 -13.37
C GLU A 182 -0.72 -1.88 -11.96
N THR A 183 -1.47 -0.82 -11.65
CA THR A 183 -1.53 -0.26 -10.30
C THR A 183 -2.13 -1.26 -9.31
N TYR A 184 -3.21 -1.97 -9.66
CA TYR A 184 -3.75 -3.03 -8.79
C TYR A 184 -2.76 -4.18 -8.56
N ALA A 185 -2.02 -4.58 -9.59
CA ALA A 185 -0.93 -5.55 -9.46
C ALA A 185 0.18 -5.04 -8.52
N LEU A 186 0.63 -3.79 -8.67
CA LEU A 186 1.66 -3.19 -7.82
C LEU A 186 1.20 -3.08 -6.35
N MET A 187 -0.03 -2.62 -6.11
CA MET A 187 -0.63 -2.57 -4.77
C MET A 187 -0.70 -3.96 -4.13
N THR A 188 -1.15 -4.97 -4.89
CA THR A 188 -1.16 -6.37 -4.45
C THR A 188 0.25 -6.86 -4.09
N TYR A 189 1.24 -6.55 -4.92
CA TYR A 189 2.62 -6.95 -4.70
C TYR A 189 3.17 -6.36 -3.41
N GLN A 190 2.96 -5.06 -3.19
CA GLN A 190 3.38 -4.37 -1.97
C GLN A 190 2.74 -4.98 -0.71
N LEU A 191 1.45 -5.31 -0.76
CA LEU A 191 0.73 -5.93 0.36
C LEU A 191 1.15 -7.40 0.60
N SER A 192 1.59 -8.11 -0.44
CA SER A 192 2.05 -9.51 -0.33
C SER A 192 3.31 -9.69 0.51
N ALA A 193 4.02 -8.60 0.82
CA ALA A 193 5.16 -8.61 1.74
C ALA A 193 4.74 -8.72 3.22
N LEU A 194 3.53 -8.26 3.55
CA LEU A 194 2.97 -8.28 4.91
C LEU A 194 2.48 -9.69 5.26
N ALA A 195 2.23 -9.93 6.55
CA ALA A 195 1.62 -11.17 7.04
C ALA A 195 2.30 -12.47 6.57
N SER A 196 3.60 -12.43 6.26
CA SER A 196 4.34 -13.55 5.65
C SER A 196 3.70 -14.09 4.35
N GLY A 197 3.06 -13.20 3.59
CA GLY A 197 2.36 -13.49 2.35
C GLY A 197 0.93 -13.99 2.52
N ARG A 198 0.38 -14.03 3.75
CA ARG A 198 -1.02 -14.39 4.02
C ARG A 198 -1.96 -13.29 3.55
N VAL A 199 -2.43 -13.41 2.31
CA VAL A 199 -3.27 -12.41 1.64
C VAL A 199 -4.52 -13.06 1.05
N LEU A 200 -5.68 -12.56 1.42
CA LEU A 200 -6.96 -12.93 0.82
C LEU A 200 -7.52 -11.75 0.05
N THR A 201 -7.61 -11.85 -1.27
CA THR A 201 -8.32 -10.87 -2.09
C THR A 201 -9.76 -11.30 -2.29
N VAL A 202 -10.70 -10.39 -2.07
CA VAL A 202 -12.15 -10.64 -2.18
C VAL A 202 -12.74 -9.66 -3.17
N LEU A 203 -13.38 -10.16 -4.23
CA LEU A 203 -14.02 -9.28 -5.23
C LEU A 203 -15.19 -8.49 -4.61
N GLU A 204 -15.17 -7.16 -4.77
CA GLU A 204 -16.23 -6.23 -4.35
C GLU A 204 -16.95 -5.63 -5.57
N GLY A 205 -16.83 -4.32 -5.82
CA GLY A 205 -17.43 -3.57 -6.93
C GLY A 205 -16.71 -3.73 -8.28
N GLY A 206 -16.93 -2.76 -9.17
CA GLY A 206 -16.52 -2.82 -10.58
C GLY A 206 -17.66 -3.24 -11.51
N TYR A 207 -17.86 -2.45 -12.56
CA TYR A 207 -19.03 -2.50 -13.45
C TYR A 207 -18.67 -2.48 -14.94
N ASN A 208 -17.42 -2.15 -15.29
CA ASN A 208 -16.89 -2.41 -16.62
C ASN A 208 -16.28 -3.82 -16.71
N LEU A 209 -16.85 -4.70 -17.54
CA LEU A 209 -16.43 -6.11 -17.66
C LEU A 209 -14.96 -6.26 -18.08
N THR A 210 -14.47 -5.40 -18.98
CA THR A 210 -13.08 -5.42 -19.44
C THR A 210 -12.14 -4.97 -18.33
N SER A 211 -12.46 -3.86 -17.66
CA SER A 211 -11.62 -3.30 -16.59
C SER A 211 -11.52 -4.24 -15.39
N ILE A 212 -12.64 -4.84 -14.95
CA ILE A 212 -12.66 -5.85 -13.89
C ILE A 212 -11.81 -7.06 -14.30
N SER A 213 -12.01 -7.59 -15.50
CA SER A 213 -11.32 -8.81 -15.94
C SER A 213 -9.81 -8.59 -16.02
N ASN A 214 -9.37 -7.48 -16.61
CA ASN A 214 -7.95 -7.16 -16.74
C ASN A 214 -7.29 -6.91 -15.38
N SER A 215 -7.98 -6.19 -14.48
CA SER A 215 -7.47 -5.89 -13.13
C SER A 215 -7.41 -7.15 -12.27
N ALA A 216 -8.45 -7.99 -12.29
CA ALA A 216 -8.45 -9.27 -11.58
C ALA A 216 -7.35 -10.22 -12.08
N VAL A 217 -7.12 -10.29 -13.40
CA VAL A 217 -6.01 -11.06 -13.97
C VAL A 217 -4.67 -10.52 -13.49
N ALA A 218 -4.47 -9.20 -13.47
CA ALA A 218 -3.24 -8.58 -13.01
C ALA A 218 -2.95 -8.92 -11.52
N VAL A 219 -3.98 -8.86 -10.67
CA VAL A 219 -3.88 -9.27 -9.26
C VAL A 219 -3.54 -10.76 -9.15
N CYS A 220 -4.25 -11.63 -9.87
CA CYS A 220 -4.00 -13.07 -9.85
C CYS A 220 -2.59 -13.45 -10.32
N GLU A 221 -2.05 -12.75 -11.33
CA GLU A 221 -0.66 -12.95 -11.79
C GLU A 221 0.34 -12.69 -10.66
N VAL A 222 0.14 -11.63 -9.88
CA VAL A 222 0.98 -11.31 -8.72
C VAL A 222 0.82 -12.33 -7.60
N LEU A 223 -0.41 -12.72 -7.26
CA LEU A 223 -0.65 -13.72 -6.22
C LEU A 223 0.01 -15.06 -6.56
N LYS A 224 -0.06 -15.47 -7.84
CA LYS A 224 0.50 -16.74 -8.32
C LYS A 224 2.02 -16.75 -8.41
N THR A 225 2.62 -15.69 -8.93
CA THR A 225 4.05 -15.68 -9.28
C THR A 225 4.92 -14.89 -8.31
N ARG A 226 4.30 -14.03 -7.48
CA ARG A 226 4.96 -12.96 -6.71
C ARG A 226 5.88 -12.08 -7.56
N GLY A 227 5.77 -12.17 -8.88
CA GLY A 227 6.62 -11.49 -9.84
C GLY A 227 5.84 -10.39 -10.52
N MET A 228 6.34 -9.16 -10.41
CA MET A 228 5.90 -8.03 -11.25
C MET A 228 6.56 -8.06 -12.65
N LEU A 229 7.36 -9.10 -12.92
CA LEU A 229 8.42 -9.18 -13.93
C LEU A 229 7.95 -9.05 -15.39
N ARG A 230 6.73 -9.48 -15.72
CA ARG A 230 6.28 -9.49 -17.13
C ARG A 230 5.64 -8.19 -17.62
N ARG A 231 4.95 -7.42 -16.77
CA ARG A 231 4.25 -6.20 -17.21
C ARG A 231 5.10 -4.94 -17.11
N LEU A 232 5.86 -4.75 -16.02
CA LEU A 232 6.75 -3.60 -15.87
C LEU A 232 7.80 -3.48 -16.99
N THR A 233 8.27 -4.61 -17.51
CA THR A 233 9.32 -4.63 -18.54
C THR A 233 8.81 -4.14 -19.89
N ALA A 234 7.52 -4.37 -20.21
CA ALA A 234 6.92 -3.94 -21.47
C ALA A 234 6.55 -2.45 -21.51
N GLU A 235 6.39 -1.80 -20.35
CA GLU A 235 5.89 -0.41 -20.25
C GLU A 235 6.93 0.60 -19.75
N LYS A 236 8.18 0.16 -19.52
CA LYS A 236 9.29 1.01 -19.07
C LYS A 236 9.50 2.24 -19.96
N GLU A 237 9.19 2.14 -21.26
CA GLU A 237 9.27 3.25 -22.21
C GLU A 237 8.06 4.21 -22.15
N GLN A 238 6.90 3.73 -21.68
CA GLN A 238 5.67 4.51 -21.57
C GLN A 238 5.61 5.31 -20.25
N PHE A 239 6.13 4.75 -19.14
CA PHE A 239 6.19 5.46 -17.85
C PHE A 239 7.34 6.46 -17.75
N ALA A 240 8.49 6.20 -18.39
CA ALA A 240 9.62 7.15 -18.40
C ALA A 240 9.32 8.44 -19.18
N SER A 241 8.31 8.42 -20.06
CA SER A 241 7.91 9.57 -20.88
C SER A 241 6.73 10.37 -20.30
N LEU A 242 6.13 9.91 -19.20
CA LEU A 242 4.96 10.53 -18.59
C LEU A 242 5.32 11.12 -17.22
N GLN A 243 5.80 12.37 -17.23
CA GLN A 243 5.74 13.24 -16.04
C GLN A 243 4.25 13.53 -15.72
N LYS A 244 3.53 12.56 -15.16
CA LYS A 244 2.14 12.74 -14.71
C LYS A 244 2.16 13.60 -13.45
N LYS A 245 1.71 14.85 -13.57
CA LYS A 245 1.54 15.76 -12.44
C LYS A 245 0.49 15.19 -11.48
N ILE A 246 0.81 15.12 -10.19
CA ILE A 246 -0.15 14.72 -9.15
C ILE A 246 -1.13 15.86 -8.94
N VAL A 247 -2.41 15.53 -8.81
CA VAL A 247 -3.44 16.55 -8.55
C VAL A 247 -3.30 17.15 -7.16
N ALA A 248 -3.41 18.48 -7.04
CA ALA A 248 -3.23 19.19 -5.77
C ALA A 248 -4.20 18.72 -4.67
N SER A 249 -5.42 18.31 -5.05
CA SER A 249 -6.40 17.78 -4.11
C SER A 249 -5.98 16.43 -3.51
N CYS A 250 -5.21 15.60 -4.23
CA CYS A 250 -4.58 14.41 -3.68
C CYS A 250 -3.57 14.81 -2.60
N ILE A 251 -2.63 15.70 -2.91
CA ILE A 251 -1.61 16.15 -1.94
C ILE A 251 -2.25 16.72 -0.67
N LYS A 252 -3.32 17.51 -0.83
CA LYS A 252 -4.09 18.02 0.30
C LYS A 252 -4.67 16.88 1.16
N THR A 253 -5.34 15.91 0.53
CA THR A 253 -5.91 14.74 1.22
C THR A 253 -4.83 13.98 1.99
N ILE A 254 -3.68 13.72 1.36
CA ILE A 254 -2.56 13.01 2.00
C ILE A 254 -2.06 13.77 3.24
N ARG A 255 -1.95 15.10 3.17
CA ARG A 255 -1.55 15.94 4.32
C ARG A 255 -2.55 15.86 5.47
N GLU A 256 -3.84 15.95 5.17
CA GLU A 256 -4.91 15.89 6.17
C GLU A 256 -4.92 14.52 6.87
N VAL A 257 -4.83 13.43 6.11
CA VAL A 257 -4.75 12.07 6.66
C VAL A 257 -3.51 11.88 7.51
N CYS A 258 -2.32 12.26 7.02
CA CYS A 258 -1.09 12.15 7.81
C CYS A 258 -1.14 12.99 9.09
N ALA A 259 -1.71 14.20 9.03
CA ALA A 259 -1.82 15.10 10.17
C ALA A 259 -2.72 14.54 11.27
N GLU A 260 -3.79 13.84 10.89
CA GLU A 260 -4.71 13.19 11.81
C GLU A 260 -4.11 11.88 12.35
N GLN A 261 -3.60 11.03 11.47
CA GLN A 261 -3.14 9.68 11.82
C GLN A 261 -1.82 9.64 12.59
N GLN A 262 -0.96 10.67 12.48
CA GLN A 262 0.29 10.74 13.27
C GLN A 262 0.08 10.82 14.80
N LYS A 263 -1.16 11.11 15.25
CA LYS A 263 -1.54 11.03 16.67
C LYS A 263 -1.44 9.60 17.19
N TYR A 264 -1.77 8.62 16.35
CA TYR A 264 -1.83 7.19 16.68
C TYR A 264 -0.61 6.43 16.14
N TRP A 265 -0.13 6.80 14.95
CA TRP A 265 0.93 6.08 14.23
C TRP A 265 2.23 6.87 14.20
N SER A 266 3.17 6.49 15.07
CA SER A 266 4.47 7.17 15.18
C SER A 266 5.28 7.19 13.88
N ILE A 267 5.07 6.22 12.98
CA ILE A 267 5.72 6.17 11.66
C ILE A 267 5.36 7.36 10.76
N LEU A 268 4.23 8.03 11.05
CA LEU A 268 3.79 9.24 10.35
C LEU A 268 4.26 10.52 11.06
N LYS A 269 4.87 10.43 12.25
CA LYS A 269 5.41 11.62 12.94
C LYS A 269 6.61 12.17 12.18
N GLY A 270 6.61 13.49 11.96
CA GLY A 270 7.67 14.15 11.20
C GLY A 270 7.51 13.96 9.69
N PHE A 271 6.43 13.34 9.22
CA PHE A 271 6.02 13.38 7.83
C PHE A 271 5.48 14.78 7.50
N GLN A 272 6.36 15.77 7.53
CA GLN A 272 6.08 17.06 6.92
C GLN A 272 6.15 16.84 5.42
N VAL A 273 4.98 16.74 4.77
CA VAL A 273 4.92 17.12 3.36
C VAL A 273 5.20 18.61 3.35
N VAL A 274 6.49 18.96 3.27
CA VAL A 274 7.06 20.32 3.39
C VAL A 274 6.06 21.37 2.88
N PRO A 275 5.70 22.38 3.70
CA PRO A 275 4.95 23.54 3.22
C PRO A 275 5.72 24.19 2.07
N ALA A 276 5.02 24.72 1.06
CA ALA A 276 5.60 25.39 -0.11
C ALA A 276 6.29 26.74 0.22
N ASP A 277 6.74 26.96 1.45
CA ASP A 277 6.88 28.30 2.03
C ASP A 277 8.35 28.64 2.35
N HIS A 278 9.29 27.71 2.17
CA HIS A 278 10.71 27.95 2.43
C HIS A 278 11.52 28.06 1.15
N GLY A 279 11.43 29.22 0.50
CA GLY A 279 12.22 29.55 -0.68
C GLY A 279 12.02 30.93 -1.28
N LEU A 280 11.71 31.97 -0.50
CA LEU A 280 11.74 33.35 -0.99
C LEU A 280 12.62 34.21 -0.06
N ASN A 281 13.91 34.24 -0.37
CA ASN A 281 14.76 35.34 0.10
C ASN A 281 14.55 36.55 -0.81
N GLU A 282 14.26 37.65 -0.13
CA GLU A 282 14.17 39.02 -0.61
C GLU A 282 15.29 39.40 -1.59
N MET A 283 14.91 39.99 -2.74
CA MET A 283 15.65 41.12 -3.31
C MET A 283 14.65 42.15 -3.84
N VAL A 284 14.65 43.28 -3.17
CA VAL A 284 13.99 44.53 -3.54
C VAL A 284 14.68 45.14 -4.75
N SER A 285 13.93 45.44 -5.81
CA SER A 285 14.11 46.70 -6.55
C SER A 285 12.87 47.04 -7.38
N ASP A 286 12.43 48.28 -7.22
CA ASP A 286 11.30 48.98 -7.83
C ASP A 286 11.10 48.80 -9.34
N GLN A 287 9.83 48.67 -9.76
CA GLN A 287 9.13 49.62 -10.65
C GLN A 287 7.65 49.19 -10.87
N LYS A 288 6.71 50.13 -10.64
CA LYS A 288 5.28 50.09 -11.04
C LYS A 288 5.09 50.95 -12.31
N PRO A 289 3.91 50.98 -13.00
CA PRO A 289 2.73 50.09 -12.97
C PRO A 289 2.19 49.74 -14.39
N THR A 290 1.23 48.80 -14.52
CA THR A 290 -0.11 48.98 -15.21
C THR A 290 -0.88 47.66 -15.44
N SER A 291 -2.20 47.75 -15.18
CA SER A 291 -3.38 47.03 -15.72
C SER A 291 -3.49 45.50 -15.81
N SER A 292 -4.50 44.99 -15.07
CA SER A 292 -5.50 43.94 -15.40
C SER A 292 -5.07 42.70 -16.20
N ASP A 293 -5.04 41.55 -15.54
CA ASP A 293 -5.99 40.47 -15.82
C ASP A 293 -5.91 39.40 -14.73
N ALA A 294 -7.05 38.77 -14.45
CA ALA A 294 -7.16 37.67 -13.51
C ALA A 294 -6.52 36.42 -14.12
N THR A 295 -5.44 35.92 -13.53
CA THR A 295 -4.87 34.62 -13.87
C THR A 295 -4.82 33.73 -12.64
N SER A 296 -5.36 32.53 -12.81
CA SER A 296 -5.34 31.41 -11.88
C SER A 296 -3.92 31.04 -11.47
N ASP A 297 -3.62 31.12 -10.17
CA ASP A 297 -2.39 30.61 -9.59
C ASP A 297 -2.38 29.07 -9.69
N THR A 298 -1.62 28.54 -10.64
CA THR A 298 -1.26 27.13 -10.74
C THR A 298 0.17 26.94 -10.24
N ASP A 299 0.34 26.88 -8.93
CA ASP A 299 1.58 26.39 -8.33
C ASP A 299 1.61 24.86 -8.43
N SER A 300 2.26 24.38 -9.49
CA SER A 300 2.39 22.96 -9.80
C SER A 300 3.74 22.41 -9.35
N PHE A 301 3.72 21.36 -8.53
CA PHE A 301 4.92 20.63 -8.10
C PHE A 301 5.17 19.40 -8.98
N PRO A 302 6.42 19.07 -9.32
CA PRO A 302 6.75 17.85 -10.04
C PRO A 302 6.48 16.61 -9.17
N ALA A 303 5.87 15.61 -9.79
CA ALA A 303 5.47 14.35 -9.18
C ALA A 303 6.49 13.24 -9.44
N TYR A 304 6.80 12.47 -8.40
CA TYR A 304 7.64 11.28 -8.48
C TYR A 304 6.73 10.03 -8.40
N SER A 305 6.45 9.41 -9.54
CA SER A 305 6.05 8.00 -9.53
C SER A 305 7.27 7.17 -9.13
N VAL A 306 7.12 6.24 -8.18
CA VAL A 306 8.24 5.39 -7.75
C VAL A 306 8.39 4.23 -8.73
N VAL A 307 9.07 4.51 -9.84
CA VAL A 307 9.65 3.48 -10.69
C VAL A 307 11.05 3.19 -10.13
N PRO A 308 11.36 1.96 -9.71
CA PRO A 308 12.70 1.63 -9.25
C PRO A 308 13.74 1.98 -10.31
N LEU A 309 14.80 2.68 -9.92
CA LEU A 309 15.90 3.00 -10.79
C LEU A 309 16.54 1.71 -11.30
N MET A 310 16.65 1.59 -12.62
CA MET A 310 17.31 0.45 -13.24
C MET A 310 18.83 0.59 -13.26
N THR A 311 19.31 1.82 -13.12
CA THR A 311 20.71 2.19 -13.01
C THR A 311 20.87 3.28 -11.95
N CYS A 312 21.95 3.19 -11.17
CA CYS A 312 22.26 4.13 -10.11
C CYS A 312 23.79 4.15 -9.96
N PRO A 313 24.45 5.32 -9.78
CA PRO A 313 25.91 5.40 -9.63
C PRO A 313 26.44 4.65 -8.40
N HIS A 314 25.55 4.34 -7.45
CA HIS A 314 25.90 3.63 -6.22
C HIS A 314 25.92 2.09 -6.36
N LEU A 315 25.53 1.54 -7.52
CA LEU A 315 25.55 0.09 -7.77
C LEU A 315 26.96 -0.49 -7.65
N GLU A 316 27.99 0.28 -7.96
CA GLU A 316 29.40 -0.13 -7.87
C GLU A 316 29.86 -0.39 -6.42
N GLN A 317 29.11 0.11 -5.43
CA GLN A 317 29.39 -0.10 -4.00
C GLN A 317 28.68 -1.34 -3.42
N VAL A 318 27.93 -2.07 -4.26
CA VAL A 318 27.41 -3.39 -3.88
C VAL A 318 28.58 -4.37 -3.87
N THR A 319 28.79 -5.00 -2.72
CA THR A 319 29.86 -5.98 -2.53
C THR A 319 29.39 -7.39 -2.85
N GLU A 320 30.33 -8.32 -3.00
CA GLU A 320 30.01 -9.74 -3.20
C GLU A 320 29.22 -10.31 -2.01
N LEU A 321 28.29 -11.22 -2.33
CA LEU A 321 27.48 -11.90 -1.34
C LEU A 321 28.37 -12.69 -0.35
N PRO A 322 28.15 -12.62 0.96
CA PRO A 322 28.91 -13.38 1.94
C PRO A 322 28.74 -14.88 1.71
N LYS A 323 29.77 -15.67 2.01
CA LYS A 323 29.72 -17.15 1.85
C LYS A 323 28.60 -17.80 2.68
N GLN A 324 28.25 -17.22 3.82
CA GLN A 324 27.14 -17.68 4.65
C GLN A 324 25.74 -17.29 4.12
N GLY A 325 25.65 -16.46 3.06
CA GLY A 325 24.39 -15.94 2.54
C GLY A 325 23.75 -14.88 3.46
N ILE A 326 22.47 -14.59 3.19
CA ILE A 326 21.65 -13.65 3.95
C ILE A 326 20.69 -14.42 4.86
N ASP A 327 20.55 -13.98 6.11
CA ASP A 327 19.56 -14.49 7.05
C ASP A 327 18.37 -13.53 7.15
N SER A 328 17.26 -13.90 6.53
CA SER A 328 16.01 -13.12 6.52
C SER A 328 15.26 -13.12 7.87
N LYS A 329 15.65 -13.98 8.82
CA LYS A 329 15.01 -14.12 10.14
C LYS A 329 15.79 -13.42 11.27
N THR A 330 16.90 -12.80 10.92
CA THR A 330 17.74 -12.07 11.87
C THR A 330 17.02 -10.82 12.41
N GLU A 331 17.63 -10.21 13.42
CA GLU A 331 17.15 -8.99 14.07
C GLU A 331 18.08 -7.81 13.81
N CYS A 332 17.59 -6.60 14.02
CA CYS A 332 18.41 -5.40 13.94
C CYS A 332 19.61 -5.51 14.90
N SER A 333 20.81 -5.24 14.38
CA SER A 333 22.07 -5.31 15.14
C SER A 333 22.16 -4.27 16.26
N SER A 334 21.42 -3.16 16.15
CA SER A 334 21.45 -2.05 17.10
C SER A 334 20.33 -2.14 18.14
N CYS A 335 19.06 -2.21 17.71
CA CYS A 335 17.90 -2.19 18.62
C CYS A 335 17.20 -3.55 18.82
N ARG A 336 17.70 -4.64 18.21
CA ARG A 336 17.14 -6.01 18.30
C ARG A 336 15.70 -6.17 17.79
N GLN A 337 15.16 -5.17 17.10
CA GLN A 337 13.84 -5.23 16.48
C GLN A 337 13.81 -6.22 15.31
N LYS A 338 12.70 -6.95 15.18
CA LYS A 338 12.49 -8.00 14.16
C LYS A 338 11.60 -7.56 13.01
N ALA A 339 10.87 -6.45 13.19
CA ALA A 339 10.09 -5.82 12.13
C ALA A 339 10.99 -4.96 11.22
N GLU A 340 10.71 -4.95 9.92
CA GLU A 340 11.42 -4.14 8.92
C GLU A 340 12.94 -4.22 9.06
N VAL A 341 13.51 -5.41 9.01
CA VAL A 341 14.98 -5.58 9.00
C VAL A 341 15.49 -5.44 7.57
N TRP A 342 16.51 -4.62 7.39
CA TRP A 342 17.17 -4.35 6.12
C TRP A 342 18.65 -4.72 6.24
N THR A 343 19.22 -5.36 5.21
CA THR A 343 20.66 -5.63 5.14
C THR A 343 21.35 -4.60 4.25
N CYS A 344 22.43 -4.00 4.74
CA CYS A 344 23.32 -3.17 3.93
C CYS A 344 23.97 -4.02 2.82
N LEU A 345 24.01 -3.51 1.58
CA LEU A 345 24.60 -4.23 0.44
C LEU A 345 26.11 -4.00 0.28
N THR A 346 26.70 -3.17 1.14
CA THR A 346 28.14 -2.89 1.16
C THR A 346 28.86 -3.65 2.28
N CYS A 347 28.24 -3.79 3.45
CA CYS A 347 28.87 -4.49 4.59
C CYS A 347 28.02 -5.59 5.22
N TRP A 348 26.82 -5.85 4.70
CA TRP A 348 25.94 -6.93 5.17
C TRP A 348 25.50 -6.83 6.64
N LYS A 349 25.60 -5.63 7.23
CA LYS A 349 25.03 -5.32 8.55
C LYS A 349 23.51 -5.24 8.47
N TYR A 350 22.83 -5.82 9.45
CA TYR A 350 21.37 -5.81 9.57
C TYR A 350 20.91 -4.66 10.45
N ASN A 351 20.11 -3.77 9.90
CA ASN A 351 19.56 -2.63 10.62
C ASN A 351 18.05 -2.55 10.39
N CYS A 352 17.29 -2.05 11.36
CA CYS A 352 15.87 -1.79 11.13
C CYS A 352 15.70 -0.60 10.18
N GLY A 353 14.66 -0.67 9.34
CA GLY A 353 14.41 0.27 8.27
C GLY A 353 14.15 1.70 8.76
N ARG A 354 14.10 2.66 7.84
CA ARG A 354 13.79 4.08 8.14
C ARG A 354 12.48 4.29 8.93
N PHE A 355 11.59 3.32 8.86
CA PHE A 355 10.27 3.36 9.44
C PHE A 355 10.22 2.73 10.84
N VAL A 356 11.32 2.10 11.26
CA VAL A 356 11.44 1.38 12.52
C VAL A 356 12.78 1.78 13.15
N ASN A 357 12.77 2.68 14.14
CA ASN A 357 13.96 3.20 14.86
C ASN A 357 15.09 3.83 14.00
N GLN A 358 15.02 3.76 12.66
CA GLN A 358 15.90 4.42 11.69
C GLN A 358 17.36 3.97 11.73
N ASP A 359 17.69 2.80 12.28
CA ASP A 359 19.09 2.39 12.39
C ASP A 359 19.75 2.15 11.03
N ALA A 360 18.99 1.80 9.98
CA ALA A 360 19.52 1.69 8.63
C ALA A 360 19.85 3.06 8.00
N VAL A 361 19.13 4.13 8.41
CA VAL A 361 19.41 5.51 8.01
C VAL A 361 20.67 6.01 8.71
N LYS A 362 20.75 5.84 10.04
CA LYS A 362 21.95 6.19 10.82
C LYS A 362 23.19 5.47 10.31
N HIS A 363 23.06 4.17 9.99
CA HIS A 363 24.14 3.40 9.38
C HIS A 363 24.63 4.04 8.09
N PHE A 364 23.73 4.50 7.21
CA PHE A 364 24.12 5.21 5.99
C PHE A 364 24.82 6.54 6.31
N GLU A 365 24.29 7.35 7.23
CA GLU A 365 24.90 8.64 7.62
C GLU A 365 26.32 8.47 8.20
N GLU A 366 26.56 7.41 8.97
CA GLU A 366 27.85 7.13 9.60
C GLU A 366 28.88 6.52 8.64
N THR A 367 28.44 5.70 7.68
CA THR A 367 29.34 4.88 6.85
C THR A 367 29.36 5.26 5.38
N SER A 368 28.42 6.10 4.95
CA SER A 368 28.15 6.38 3.53
C SER A 368 27.81 5.15 2.68
N HIS A 369 27.43 4.02 3.30
CA HIS A 369 27.02 2.83 2.57
C HIS A 369 25.64 3.03 1.93
N PRO A 370 25.54 3.07 0.60
CA PRO A 370 24.45 3.78 -0.07
C PRO A 370 23.16 2.96 -0.17
N MET A 371 23.22 1.64 0.00
CA MET A 371 22.11 0.77 -0.36
C MET A 371 21.81 -0.30 0.69
N ALA A 372 20.52 -0.58 0.85
CA ALA A 372 20.03 -1.63 1.72
C ALA A 372 18.91 -2.44 1.05
N LEU A 373 18.91 -3.75 1.27
CA LEU A 373 17.88 -4.70 0.84
C LEU A 373 16.93 -4.99 2.00
N SER A 374 15.64 -4.79 1.81
CA SER A 374 14.60 -5.12 2.78
C SER A 374 14.40 -6.62 2.89
N MET A 375 14.35 -7.17 4.11
CA MET A 375 13.97 -8.56 4.36
C MET A 375 12.45 -8.76 4.32
N ALA A 376 11.66 -7.67 4.29
CA ALA A 376 10.21 -7.73 4.25
C ALA A 376 9.68 -7.97 2.82
N ASP A 377 10.11 -7.17 1.85
CA ASP A 377 9.59 -7.20 0.48
C ASP A 377 10.68 -7.47 -0.59
N LEU A 378 11.94 -7.66 -0.18
CA LEU A 378 13.10 -7.84 -1.07
C LEU A 378 13.32 -6.65 -2.03
N SER A 379 12.74 -5.49 -1.71
CA SER A 379 13.05 -4.23 -2.37
C SER A 379 14.41 -3.72 -1.93
N VAL A 380 15.09 -2.97 -2.81
CA VAL A 380 16.38 -2.36 -2.50
C VAL A 380 16.21 -0.85 -2.54
N TRP A 381 16.61 -0.17 -1.48
CA TRP A 381 16.60 1.28 -1.40
C TRP A 381 18.02 1.83 -1.53
N CYS A 382 18.18 2.91 -2.30
CA CYS A 382 19.40 3.70 -2.35
C CYS A 382 19.18 5.03 -1.60
N TYR A 383 19.92 5.24 -0.51
CA TYR A 383 19.79 6.42 0.34
C TYR A 383 20.17 7.72 -0.39
N PRO A 384 21.33 7.83 -1.07
CA PRO A 384 21.68 9.07 -1.77
C PRO A 384 20.74 9.40 -2.95
N CYS A 385 20.18 8.39 -3.63
CA CYS A 385 19.24 8.61 -4.73
C CYS A 385 17.79 8.77 -4.27
N GLU A 386 17.52 8.58 -2.98
CA GLU A 386 16.18 8.56 -2.39
C GLU A 386 15.15 7.76 -3.21
N SER A 387 15.57 6.60 -3.72
CA SER A 387 14.74 5.80 -4.61
C SER A 387 14.99 4.31 -4.47
N TYR A 388 13.99 3.51 -4.83
CA TYR A 388 14.16 2.08 -4.98
C TYR A 388 15.02 1.78 -6.19
N VAL A 389 15.79 0.68 -6.14
CA VAL A 389 16.69 0.26 -7.22
C VAL A 389 16.41 -1.18 -7.59
N HIS A 390 16.36 -1.46 -8.90
CA HIS A 390 16.26 -2.80 -9.43
C HIS A 390 17.32 -2.98 -10.52
N ASN A 391 18.30 -3.85 -10.31
CA ASN A 391 19.37 -4.07 -11.27
C ASN A 391 19.87 -5.53 -11.19
N PRO A 392 20.33 -6.15 -12.30
CA PRO A 392 20.88 -7.50 -12.28
C PRO A 392 21.97 -7.75 -11.24
N VAL A 393 22.79 -6.73 -10.89
CA VAL A 393 23.79 -6.81 -9.81
C VAL A 393 23.18 -7.19 -8.45
N LEU A 394 21.89 -6.89 -8.25
CA LEU A 394 21.18 -7.17 -7.00
C LEU A 394 20.60 -8.58 -6.93
N ILE A 395 20.55 -9.31 -8.06
CA ILE A 395 19.95 -10.65 -8.13
C ILE A 395 20.59 -11.63 -7.14
N PRO A 396 21.92 -11.73 -6.99
CA PRO A 396 22.52 -12.66 -6.02
C PRO A 396 22.05 -12.41 -4.58
N ALA A 397 22.00 -11.15 -4.16
CA ALA A 397 21.51 -10.76 -2.84
C ALA A 397 20.02 -11.09 -2.67
N LYS A 398 19.19 -10.71 -3.64
CA LYS A 398 17.74 -10.99 -3.61
C LYS A 398 17.45 -12.49 -3.59
N SER A 399 18.15 -13.27 -4.40
CA SER A 399 18.01 -14.73 -4.44
C SER A 399 18.38 -15.37 -3.11
N SER A 400 19.49 -14.95 -2.48
CA SER A 400 19.90 -15.47 -1.17
C SER A 400 18.89 -15.12 -0.07
N ALA A 401 18.39 -13.88 -0.05
CA ALA A 401 17.36 -13.46 0.89
C ALA A 401 16.02 -14.19 0.66
N HIS A 402 15.64 -14.42 -0.61
CA HIS A 402 14.45 -15.17 -0.99
C HIS A 402 14.52 -16.63 -0.50
N GLU A 403 15.63 -17.31 -0.77
CA GLU A 403 15.84 -18.70 -0.34
C GLU A 403 15.80 -18.82 1.18
N SER A 404 16.46 -17.91 1.89
CA SER A 404 16.41 -17.83 3.36
C SER A 404 14.98 -17.64 3.89
N LYS A 405 14.18 -16.78 3.23
CA LYS A 405 12.84 -16.39 3.69
C LYS A 405 11.78 -17.45 3.39
N PHE A 406 11.85 -18.06 2.21
CA PHE A 406 10.78 -18.91 1.69
C PHE A 406 11.18 -20.38 1.59
N GLY A 407 12.46 -20.72 1.67
CA GLY A 407 12.95 -22.10 1.52
C GLY A 407 12.94 -22.61 0.08
N GLU A 408 12.84 -21.71 -0.89
CA GLU A 408 12.77 -22.02 -2.32
C GLU A 408 13.55 -20.98 -3.16
N GLN A 409 13.94 -21.36 -4.37
CA GLN A 409 14.65 -20.46 -5.28
C GLN A 409 13.76 -19.31 -5.76
N MET A 410 14.35 -18.13 -5.92
CA MET A 410 13.64 -16.97 -6.47
C MET A 410 13.15 -17.27 -7.90
N PRO A 411 11.87 -17.02 -8.21
CA PRO A 411 11.34 -17.19 -9.56
C PRO A 411 12.16 -16.39 -10.58
N LYS A 412 12.47 -17.02 -11.72
CA LYS A 412 13.23 -16.43 -12.82
C LYS A 412 12.38 -15.49 -13.68
#